data_AF-A0A517NLV1-F1
#
_entry.id   AF-A0A517NLV1-F1
#
_cell.length_a   1.000
_cell.length_b   1.000
_cell.length_c   1.000
_cell.angle_alpha   90.00
_cell.angle_beta   90.00
_cell.angle_gamma   90.00
#
_symmetry.space_group_name_H-M   'P 1'
#
loop_
_entity.id
_entity.type
_entity.pdbx_description
1 polymer ?
#
loop_
_entity_poly.entity_id
_entity_poly.type
_entity_poly.pdbx_seq_one_letter_code
_entity_poly.pdbx_strand_id
1 'polypeptide(L)'
;MFFPKRKRSRKRDSGKRPDAIIDEIRQQIAANLGMDPCDIRYGNLGRCGKLGTTDPHWLVFYRGQWRELPWHFDGPLLVTRQHISQWYD
;
A
#
# COMPACT_ATOMS: atom_id res chain seq x y z
N MET A 1 -3.83 7.09 53.94
CA MET A 1 -3.22 7.85 52.84
C MET A 1 -3.77 7.33 51.52
N PHE A 2 -4.60 8.11 50.82
CA PHE A 2 -5.26 7.70 49.56
C PHE A 2 -4.49 8.30 48.37
N PHE A 3 -4.04 7.46 47.43
CA PHE A 3 -3.45 7.91 46.17
C PHE A 3 -4.54 8.12 45.11
N PRO A 4 -4.71 9.31 44.50
CA PRO A 4 -5.66 9.48 43.41
C PRO A 4 -5.05 8.95 42.10
N LYS A 5 -5.70 7.94 41.51
CA LYS A 5 -5.35 7.42 40.19
C LYS A 5 -5.62 8.47 39.11
N ARG A 6 -4.55 8.98 38.49
CA ARG A 6 -4.59 9.78 37.25
C ARG A 6 -5.33 8.98 36.16
N LYS A 7 -6.55 9.40 35.81
CA LYS A 7 -7.21 8.97 34.57
C LYS A 7 -6.48 9.64 33.40
N ARG A 8 -5.51 8.96 32.80
CA ARG A 8 -5.02 9.32 31.46
C ARG A 8 -6.16 9.04 30.48
N SER A 9 -6.95 10.06 30.18
CA SER A 9 -7.86 10.04 29.04
C SER A 9 -6.99 9.89 27.78
N ARG A 10 -6.92 8.67 27.24
CA ARG A 10 -6.42 8.42 25.88
C ARG A 10 -7.40 9.12 24.94
N LYS A 11 -7.06 10.35 24.56
CA LYS A 11 -7.64 11.03 23.41
C LYS A 11 -7.45 10.05 22.24
N ARG A 12 -8.54 9.43 21.78
CA ARG A 12 -8.51 8.54 20.62
C ARG A 12 -8.06 9.41 19.46
N ASP A 13 -6.84 9.17 19.02
CA ASP A 13 -6.38 9.65 17.73
C ASP A 13 -7.46 9.26 16.73
N SER A 14 -8.06 10.25 16.10
CA SER A 14 -8.98 10.07 14.97
C SER A 14 -8.14 9.61 13.78
N GLY A 15 -7.60 8.39 13.89
CA GLY A 15 -6.85 7.74 12.84
C GLY A 15 -7.80 7.50 11.69
N LYS A 16 -7.46 8.02 10.51
CA LYS A 16 -8.05 7.56 9.26
C LYS A 16 -8.03 6.03 9.30
N ARG A 17 -9.17 5.40 9.01
CA ARG A 17 -9.26 3.94 8.95
C ARG A 17 -8.17 3.45 7.99
N PRO A 18 -7.47 2.34 8.29
CA PRO A 18 -6.41 1.82 7.43
C PRO A 18 -6.89 1.66 5.98
N ASP A 19 -8.16 1.29 5.78
CA ASP A 19 -8.78 1.17 4.46
C ASP A 19 -8.81 2.49 3.68
N ALA A 20 -9.08 3.61 4.35
CA ALA A 20 -9.12 4.93 3.70
C ALA A 20 -7.71 5.39 3.26
N ILE A 21 -6.67 5.03 4.02
CA ILE A 21 -5.28 5.31 3.66
C ILE A 21 -4.86 4.44 2.47
N ILE A 22 -5.24 3.17 2.48
CA ILE A 22 -4.99 2.24 1.36
C ILE A 22 -5.69 2.76 0.10
N ASP A 23 -6.95 3.18 0.18
CA ASP A 23 -7.66 3.70 -0.99
C ASP A 23 -7.03 5.00 -1.53
N GLU A 24 -6.58 5.89 -0.65
CA GLU A 24 -5.86 7.12 -1.03
C GLU A 24 -4.55 6.80 -1.77
N ILE A 25 -3.77 5.85 -1.24
CA ILE A 25 -2.52 5.38 -1.88
C ILE A 25 -2.84 4.73 -3.24
N ARG A 26 -3.88 3.89 -3.33
CA ARG A 26 -4.30 3.25 -4.57
C ARG A 26 -4.61 4.27 -5.66
N GLN A 27 -5.34 5.34 -5.31
CA GLN A 27 -5.67 6.42 -6.24
C GLN A 27 -4.42 7.18 -6.71
N GLN A 28 -3.47 7.43 -5.82
CA GLN A 28 -2.22 8.10 -6.20
C GLN A 28 -1.35 7.25 -7.13
N ILE A 29 -1.22 5.95 -6.85
CA ILE A 29 -0.51 5.02 -7.75
C ILE A 29 -1.21 4.98 -9.11
N ALA A 30 -2.54 4.89 -9.13
CA ALA A 30 -3.34 4.89 -10.35
C ALA A 30 -3.08 6.14 -11.21
N ALA A 31 -3.04 7.31 -10.56
CA ALA A 31 -2.72 8.58 -11.21
C ALA A 31 -1.30 8.59 -11.80
N ASN A 32 -0.30 8.07 -11.08
CA ASN A 32 1.10 8.03 -11.54
C ASN A 32 1.32 7.05 -12.69
N LEU A 33 0.50 5.98 -12.74
CA LEU A 33 0.53 4.98 -13.80
C LEU A 33 -0.38 5.32 -14.99
N GLY A 34 -1.31 6.25 -14.82
CA GLY A 34 -2.34 6.59 -15.80
C GLY A 34 -3.29 5.43 -16.08
N MET A 35 -3.73 4.71 -15.05
CA MET A 35 -4.61 3.54 -15.16
C MET A 35 -5.78 3.58 -14.17
N ASP A 36 -6.69 2.62 -14.28
CA ASP A 36 -7.82 2.51 -13.35
C ASP A 36 -7.33 2.03 -11.98
N PRO A 37 -7.71 2.69 -10.86
CA PRO A 37 -7.36 2.20 -9.53
C PRO A 37 -7.87 0.79 -9.25
N CYS A 38 -8.93 0.31 -9.91
CA CYS A 38 -9.42 -1.07 -9.77
C CYS A 38 -8.42 -2.12 -10.28
N ASP A 39 -7.51 -1.73 -11.18
CA ASP A 39 -6.40 -2.56 -11.62
C ASP A 39 -5.27 -2.61 -10.59
N ILE A 40 -5.38 -1.89 -9.47
CA ILE A 40 -4.39 -1.88 -8.38
C ILE A 40 -5.00 -2.48 -7.12
N ARG A 41 -4.33 -3.47 -6.55
CA ARG A 41 -4.76 -4.14 -5.32
C ARG A 41 -3.69 -4.08 -4.25
N TYR A 42 -4.15 -4.04 -3.01
CA TYR A 42 -3.31 -4.23 -1.84
C TYR A 42 -3.72 -5.52 -1.16
N GLY A 43 -2.81 -6.48 -1.02
CA GLY A 43 -3.14 -7.78 -0.48
C GLY A 43 -1.98 -8.77 -0.46
N ASN A 44 -2.16 -9.89 0.23
CA ASN A 44 -1.12 -10.90 0.35
C ASN A 44 -0.95 -11.68 -0.96
N LEU A 45 0.29 -11.86 -1.39
CA LEU A 45 0.65 -12.85 -2.39
C LEU A 45 0.65 -14.19 -1.66
N GLY A 46 -0.20 -15.15 -2.05
CA GLY A 46 -0.21 -16.49 -1.44
C GLY A 46 1.12 -17.26 -1.53
N ARG A 47 2.15 -16.68 -2.17
CA ARG A 47 3.56 -17.09 -2.16
C ARG A 47 4.40 -15.88 -1.76
N CYS A 48 5.56 -16.08 -1.12
CA CYS A 48 6.49 -14.99 -0.83
C CYS A 48 6.65 -14.06 -2.04
N GLY A 49 6.51 -12.76 -1.83
CA GLY A 49 6.72 -11.76 -2.88
C GLY A 49 8.15 -11.85 -3.45
N LYS A 50 8.43 -11.06 -4.49
CA LYS A 50 9.76 -11.02 -5.13
C LYS A 50 10.87 -10.62 -4.13
N LEU A 51 10.48 -9.96 -3.04
CA LEU A 51 11.34 -9.57 -1.92
C LEU A 51 11.41 -10.59 -0.76
N GLY A 52 10.80 -11.77 -0.91
CA GLY A 52 10.82 -12.82 0.13
C GLY A 52 9.91 -12.54 1.33
N THR A 53 9.07 -11.51 1.26
CA THR A 53 8.18 -11.05 2.33
C THR A 53 6.79 -11.68 2.21
N THR A 54 6.20 -12.03 3.35
CA THR A 54 4.87 -12.65 3.50
C THR A 54 3.75 -11.65 3.82
N ASP A 55 4.11 -10.38 3.94
CA ASP A 55 3.20 -9.28 4.24
C ASP A 55 2.37 -8.85 3.01
N PRO A 56 1.31 -8.04 3.21
CA PRO A 56 0.51 -7.54 2.11
C PRO A 56 1.31 -6.60 1.19
N HIS A 57 1.16 -6.81 -0.12
CA HIS A 57 1.88 -6.09 -1.17
C HIS A 57 0.93 -5.31 -2.07
N TRP A 58 1.50 -4.33 -2.77
CA TRP A 58 0.83 -3.65 -3.86
C TRP A 58 0.98 -4.46 -5.15
N LEU A 59 -0.14 -4.63 -5.84
CA LEU A 59 -0.25 -5.41 -7.07
C LEU A 59 -0.90 -4.54 -8.14
N VAL A 60 -0.45 -4.70 -9.38
CA VAL A 60 -1.04 -4.08 -10.57
C VAL A 60 -1.47 -5.16 -11.55
N PHE A 61 -2.65 -5.01 -12.15
CA PHE A 61 -3.13 -5.82 -13.25
C PHE A 61 -2.67 -5.18 -14.56
N TYR A 62 -1.71 -5.82 -15.21
CA TYR A 62 -1.11 -5.29 -16.44
C TYR A 62 -0.88 -6.41 -17.43
N ARG A 63 -1.22 -6.18 -18.70
CA ARG A 63 -1.11 -7.18 -19.79
C ARG A 63 -1.74 -8.54 -19.42
N GLY A 64 -2.89 -8.51 -18.75
CA GLY A 64 -3.65 -9.71 -18.39
C GLY A 64 -3.09 -10.50 -17.19
N GLN A 65 -2.16 -9.94 -16.42
CA GLN A 65 -1.55 -10.63 -15.27
C GLN A 65 -1.39 -9.70 -14.05
N TRP A 66 -1.54 -10.27 -12.85
CA TRP A 66 -1.24 -9.57 -11.59
C TRP A 66 0.25 -9.57 -11.30
N ARG A 67 0.80 -8.41 -10.98
CA ARG A 67 2.24 -8.20 -10.79
C ARG A 67 2.49 -7.31 -9.59
N GLU A 68 3.46 -7.66 -8.77
CA GLU A 68 3.87 -6.86 -7.60
C GLU A 68 4.44 -5.53 -8.05
N LEU A 69 4.17 -4.43 -7.34
CA LEU A 69 4.76 -3.10 -7.55
C LEU A 69 6.09 -2.96 -6.77
N PRO A 70 7.11 -2.23 -7.30
CA PRO A 70 8.34 -2.04 -6.57
C PRO A 70 8.10 -1.20 -5.33
N TRP A 71 8.71 -1.60 -4.22
CA TRP A 71 8.78 -0.77 -3.04
C TRP A 71 9.92 0.24 -3.21
N HIS A 72 9.60 1.48 -3.56
CA HIS A 72 10.59 2.56 -3.50
C HIS A 72 10.84 2.96 -2.04
N PHE A 73 11.92 3.71 -1.80
CA PHE A 73 12.23 4.24 -0.47
C PHE A 73 11.06 5.07 0.10
N ASP A 74 10.42 5.86 -0.76
CA ASP A 74 9.22 6.64 -0.44
C ASP A 74 7.90 5.83 -0.57
N GLY A 75 8.01 4.51 -0.68
CA GLY A 75 6.90 3.58 -0.85
C GLY A 75 6.44 3.41 -2.30
N PRO A 76 5.31 2.72 -2.52
CA PRO A 76 4.78 2.43 -3.86
C PRO A 76 4.25 3.68 -4.58
N LEU A 77 4.21 4.83 -3.90
CA LEU A 77 3.72 6.09 -4.46
C LEU A 77 4.61 6.59 -5.59
N LEU A 78 5.91 6.27 -5.64
CA LEU A 78 6.80 6.71 -6.73
C LEU A 78 6.85 5.74 -7.92
N VAL A 79 5.93 4.79 -7.99
CA VAL A 79 5.86 3.85 -9.12
C VAL A 79 5.26 4.56 -10.32
N THR A 80 6.04 4.61 -11.41
CA THR A 80 5.63 5.15 -12.70
C THR A 80 5.56 4.03 -13.74
N ARG A 81 4.90 4.30 -14.87
CA ARG A 81 4.85 3.35 -15.99
C ARG A 81 6.24 2.97 -16.51
N GLN A 82 7.20 3.89 -16.41
CA GLN A 82 8.60 3.65 -16.79
C GLN A 82 9.28 2.62 -15.88
N HIS A 83 9.00 2.66 -14.57
CA HIS A 83 9.48 1.64 -13.63
C HIS A 83 8.90 0.26 -13.96
N ILE A 84 7.61 0.19 -14.30
CA ILE A 84 6.96 -1.08 -14.70
C ILE A 84 7.55 -1.60 -16.00
N SER A 85 7.81 -0.75 -17.00
CA SER A 85 8.33 -1.19 -18.30
C SER A 85 9.70 -1.85 -18.21
N GLN A 86 10.55 -1.44 -17.25
CA GLN A 86 11.88 -2.02 -17.04
C GLN A 86 11.85 -3.49 -16.59
N TRP A 87 10.69 -4.02 -16.20
CA TRP A 87 10.57 -5.40 -15.74
C TRP A 87 10.32 -6.42 -16.85
N TYR A 88 10.06 -5.95 -18.06
CA TYR A 88 9.56 -6.77 -19.16
C TYR A 88 10.36 -6.56 -20.45
N ASP A 89 11.68 -6.38 -20.32
CA ASP A 89 12.63 -6.57 -21.42
C ASP A 89 12.40 -7.95 -22.07
#